data_AF-A0A2V5P229-F1
#
_entry.id   AF-A0A2V5P229-F1
#
_cell.length_a   1.000
_cell.length_b   1.000
_cell.length_c   1.000
_cell.angle_alpha   90.00
_cell.angle_beta   90.00
_cell.angle_gamma   90.00
#
_symmetry.space_group_name_H-M   'P 1'
#
loop_
_entity.id
_entity.type
_entity.pdbx_description
1 polymer ?
#
loop_
_entity_poly.entity_id
_entity_poly.type
_entity_poly.pdbx_seq_one_letter_code
_entity_poly.pdbx_strand_id
1 'polypeptide(L)'
;MIPIKNAKEIEKMRQACRTASNILDRVRDLVRPGITTKEVDEAAADFMGEAHVKSAFLGYRLGHRVFPGNICISLNDEVVHGIGSQRRIQYGDIVKSRKSAVGLPGRTPGI
;
A
#
# COMPACT_ATOMS: atom_id res chain seq x y z
N MET A 1 14.72 -8.44 -21.63
CA MET A 1 14.74 -9.82 -21.10
C MET A 1 13.78 -9.90 -19.93
N ILE A 2 12.87 -10.88 -19.91
CA ILE A 2 11.92 -11.08 -18.80
C ILE A 2 12.49 -12.18 -17.90
N PRO A 3 12.72 -11.93 -16.59
CA PRO A 3 13.30 -12.94 -15.70
C PRO A 3 12.29 -14.05 -15.40
N ILE A 4 12.69 -15.31 -15.61
CA ILE A 4 11.89 -16.48 -15.26
C ILE A 4 12.15 -16.85 -13.80
N LYS A 5 11.08 -16.92 -13.00
CA LYS A 5 11.17 -17.19 -11.57
C LYS A 5 11.30 -18.68 -11.29
N ASN A 6 12.18 -19.03 -10.35
CA ASN A 6 12.23 -20.39 -9.82
C ASN A 6 11.14 -20.63 -8.76
N ALA A 7 10.92 -21.88 -8.36
CA ALA A 7 9.88 -22.26 -7.41
C ALA A 7 9.97 -21.51 -6.06
N LYS A 8 11.18 -21.26 -5.55
CA LYS A 8 11.41 -20.53 -4.29
C LYS A 8 11.04 -19.05 -4.41
N GLU A 9 11.34 -18.43 -5.54
CA GLU A 9 10.94 -17.05 -5.81
C GLU A 9 9.43 -16.93 -5.96
N ILE A 10 8.79 -17.89 -6.64
CA ILE A 10 7.34 -17.93 -6.79
C ILE A 10 6.66 -18.03 -5.42
N GLU A 11 7.16 -18.87 -4.51
CA GLU A 11 6.54 -18.98 -3.18
C GLU A 11 6.68 -17.70 -2.36
N LYS A 12 7.82 -17.01 -2.45
CA LYS A 12 7.99 -15.68 -1.85
C LYS A 12 7.00 -14.66 -2.42
N MET A 13 6.77 -14.68 -3.74
CA MET A 13 5.78 -13.81 -4.37
C MET A 13 4.36 -14.12 -3.88
N ARG A 14 3.99 -15.41 -3.75
CA ARG A 14 2.68 -15.80 -3.22
C ARG A 14 2.45 -15.25 -1.81
N GLN A 15 3.45 -15.38 -0.94
CA GLN A 15 3.33 -14.85 0.42
C GLN A 15 3.20 -13.32 0.42
N ALA A 16 4.04 -12.62 -0.35
CA ALA A 16 3.98 -11.16 -0.45
C ALA A 16 2.63 -10.67 -0.99
N CYS A 17 2.09 -11.32 -2.03
CA CYS A 17 0.79 -11.01 -2.61
C CYS A 17 -0.36 -11.26 -1.63
N ARG A 18 -0.35 -12.38 -0.89
CA ARG A 18 -1.35 -12.67 0.16
C ARG A 18 -1.35 -11.58 1.24
N THR A 19 -0.18 -11.24 1.77
CA THR A 19 -0.06 -10.18 2.78
C THR A 19 -0.53 -8.83 2.24
N ALA A 20 -0.15 -8.48 1.00
CA ALA A 20 -0.59 -7.23 0.37
C ALA A 20 -2.11 -7.18 0.17
N SER A 21 -2.74 -8.29 -0.22
CA SER A 21 -4.20 -8.41 -0.37
C SER A 21 -4.90 -8.19 0.97
N ASN A 22 -4.45 -8.86 2.03
CA ASN A 22 -5.06 -8.73 3.36
C ASN A 22 -4.99 -7.28 3.88
N ILE A 23 -3.87 -6.59 3.65
CA ILE A 23 -3.75 -5.17 4.02
C ILE A 23 -4.69 -4.31 3.18
N LEU A 24 -4.81 -4.59 1.87
CA LEU A 24 -5.72 -3.84 1.00
C LEU A 24 -7.18 -4.02 1.41
N ASP A 25 -7.60 -5.23 1.80
CA ASP A 25 -8.94 -5.49 2.31
C ASP A 25 -9.23 -4.69 3.59
N ARG A 26 -8.26 -4.64 4.52
CA ARG A 26 -8.40 -3.81 5.74
C ARG A 26 -8.48 -2.32 5.44
N VAL A 27 -7.70 -1.84 4.47
CA VAL A 27 -7.76 -0.44 4.01
C VAL A 27 -9.13 -0.15 3.38
N ARG A 28 -9.67 -1.07 2.57
CA ARG A 28 -11.01 -0.94 1.98
C ARG A 28 -12.07 -0.78 3.07
N ASP A 29 -12.02 -1.61 4.11
CA ASP A 29 -13.02 -1.61 5.18
C ASP A 29 -12.95 -0.35 6.06
N LEU A 30 -11.79 0.34 6.09
CA LEU A 30 -11.61 1.62 6.78
C LEU A 30 -12.20 2.81 6.00
N VAL A 31 -12.20 2.76 4.67
CA VAL A 31 -12.58 3.89 3.81
C VAL A 31 -14.08 4.18 3.97
N ARG A 32 -14.39 5.39 4.44
CA ARG A 32 -15.77 5.87 4.65
C ARG A 32 -15.84 7.40 4.58
N PRO A 33 -17.01 7.99 4.28
CA PRO A 33 -17.16 9.43 4.30
C PRO A 33 -16.69 10.07 5.62
N GLY A 34 -16.03 11.20 5.52
CA GLY A 34 -15.50 11.96 6.64
C GLY A 34 -14.06 11.64 7.02
N ILE A 35 -13.51 10.47 6.68
CA ILE A 35 -12.09 10.17 6.92
C ILE A 35 -11.20 10.92 5.92
N THR A 36 -10.03 11.39 6.35
CA THR A 36 -9.03 11.98 5.47
C THR A 36 -8.23 10.92 4.74
N THR A 37 -7.75 11.25 3.55
CA THR A 37 -6.81 10.38 2.83
C THR A 37 -5.49 10.18 3.61
N LYS A 38 -5.09 11.13 4.46
CA LYS A 38 -3.93 10.95 5.36
C LYS A 38 -4.18 9.90 6.44
N GLU A 39 -5.34 9.92 7.11
CA GLU A 39 -5.70 8.90 8.11
C GLU A 39 -5.74 7.49 7.48
N VAL A 40 -6.18 7.38 6.22
CA VAL A 40 -6.14 6.11 5.47
C VAL A 40 -4.70 5.65 5.18
N ASP A 41 -3.78 6.57 4.85
CA ASP A 41 -2.36 6.24 4.63
C ASP A 41 -1.65 5.80 5.93
N GLU A 42 -1.94 6.48 7.04
CA GLU A 42 -1.39 6.18 8.37
C GLU A 42 -1.87 4.80 8.85
N ALA A 43 -3.17 4.51 8.74
CA ALA A 43 -3.70 3.19 9.09
C ALA A 43 -3.11 2.07 8.22
N ALA A 44 -2.84 2.35 6.93
CA ALA A 44 -2.15 1.39 6.08
C ALA A 44 -0.72 1.09 6.57
N ALA A 45 -0.03 2.07 7.17
CA ALA A 45 1.27 1.89 7.80
C ALA A 45 1.17 1.00 9.05
N ASP A 46 0.14 1.19 9.86
CA ASP A 46 -0.11 0.36 11.05
C ASP A 46 -0.37 -1.10 10.66
N PHE A 47 -1.23 -1.35 9.67
CA PHE A 47 -1.52 -2.69 9.16
C PHE A 47 -0.26 -3.37 8.58
N MET A 48 0.63 -2.60 7.97
CA MET A 48 1.94 -3.11 7.53
C MET A 48 2.84 -3.49 8.70
N GLY A 49 2.88 -2.67 9.75
CA GLY A 49 3.63 -2.92 10.98
C GLY A 49 3.19 -4.21 11.67
N GLU A 50 1.87 -4.40 11.80
CA GLU A 50 1.25 -5.62 12.34
C GLU A 50 1.61 -6.85 11.51
N ALA A 51 1.60 -6.73 10.18
CA ALA A 51 1.99 -7.82 9.27
C ALA A 51 3.52 -7.98 9.11
N HIS A 52 4.32 -7.20 9.84
CA HIS A 52 5.78 -7.20 9.80
C HIS A 52 6.36 -7.00 8.39
N VAL A 53 5.74 -6.11 7.61
CA VAL A 53 6.18 -5.69 6.29
C VAL A 53 6.37 -4.17 6.24
N LYS A 54 7.02 -3.68 5.18
CA LYS A 54 7.18 -2.24 4.92
C LYS A 54 6.48 -1.82 3.65
N SER A 55 6.20 -0.53 3.53
CA SER A 55 5.74 0.04 2.27
C SER A 55 6.86 -0.05 1.22
N ALA A 56 6.49 -0.46 0.00
CA ALA A 56 7.38 -0.35 -1.14
C ALA A 56 7.42 1.07 -1.73
N PHE A 57 6.46 1.92 -1.36
CA PHE A 57 6.30 3.28 -1.90
C PHE A 57 6.94 4.34 -1.02
N LEU A 58 6.89 4.18 0.30
CA LEU A 58 7.46 5.16 1.23
C LEU A 58 8.96 5.32 0.98
N GLY A 59 9.37 6.54 0.62
CA GLY A 59 10.76 6.85 0.31
C GLY A 59 11.21 6.37 -1.07
N TYR A 60 10.31 5.85 -1.92
CA TYR A 60 10.64 5.46 -3.28
C TYR A 60 11.12 6.69 -4.07
N ARG A 61 12.32 6.57 -4.65
CA ARG A 61 13.02 7.69 -5.29
C ARG A 61 13.16 7.49 -6.80
N LEU A 62 12.79 8.53 -7.55
CA LEU A 62 13.03 8.64 -8.98
C LEU A 62 13.70 9.99 -9.27
N GLY A 63 15.03 9.96 -9.52
CA GLY A 63 15.83 11.18 -9.61
C GLY A 63 15.77 12.00 -8.32
N HIS A 64 15.28 13.23 -8.41
CA HIS A 64 15.09 14.14 -7.26
C HIS A 64 13.73 13.98 -6.57
N ARG A 65 12.80 13.19 -7.13
CA ARG A 65 11.45 13.02 -6.57
C ARG A 65 11.45 11.87 -5.57
N VAL A 66 10.85 12.10 -4.41
CA VAL A 66 10.66 11.09 -3.36
C VAL A 66 9.17 10.97 -3.07
N PHE A 67 8.62 9.76 -3.14
CA PHE A 67 7.23 9.52 -2.79
C PHE A 67 7.07 9.49 -1.26
N PRO A 68 6.20 10.33 -0.67
CA PRO A 68 6.13 10.50 0.78
C PRO A 68 5.12 9.58 1.48
N GLY A 69 4.22 8.94 0.74
CA GLY A 69 3.13 8.12 1.31
C GLY A 69 3.45 6.64 1.44
N ASN A 70 2.70 5.95 2.28
CA ASN A 70 2.75 4.50 2.46
C ASN A 70 1.99 3.75 1.37
N ILE A 71 0.90 4.33 0.86
CA ILE A 71 0.07 3.87 -0.24
C ILE A 71 -0.25 5.03 -1.18
N CYS A 72 -0.75 4.70 -2.38
CA CYS A 72 -1.36 5.70 -3.24
C CYS A 72 -2.86 5.72 -2.99
N ILE A 73 -3.44 6.92 -2.83
CA ILE A 73 -4.87 7.13 -2.64
C ILE A 73 -5.30 8.18 -3.64
N SER A 74 -6.03 7.75 -4.67
CA SER A 74 -6.48 8.62 -5.76
C SER A 74 -8.00 8.76 -5.75
N LEU A 75 -8.51 9.97 -5.66
CA LEU A 75 -9.95 10.28 -5.67
C LEU A 75 -10.41 10.73 -7.06
N ASN A 76 -11.55 10.22 -7.53
CA ASN A 76 -12.32 10.75 -8.68
C ASN A 76 -11.54 10.90 -10.01
N ASP A 77 -11.03 12.07 -10.34
CA ASP A 77 -10.27 12.39 -11.54
C ASP A 77 -8.76 12.16 -11.37
N GLU A 78 -8.29 11.97 -10.14
CA GLU A 78 -6.90 11.59 -9.87
C GLU A 78 -6.62 10.21 -10.48
N VAL A 79 -5.66 10.20 -11.42
CA VAL A 79 -5.36 9.03 -12.25
C VAL A 79 -4.66 7.94 -11.43
N VAL A 80 -3.48 8.25 -10.87
CA VAL A 80 -2.66 7.39 -10.02
C VAL A 80 -1.74 8.23 -9.13
N HIS A 81 -1.08 7.59 -8.16
CA HIS A 81 -0.07 8.19 -7.28
C HIS A 81 -0.57 9.38 -6.45
N GLY A 82 -1.88 9.43 -6.15
CA GLY A 82 -2.40 10.39 -5.19
C GLY A 82 -1.75 10.19 -3.81
N ILE A 83 -1.41 11.31 -3.18
CA ILE A 83 -0.68 11.37 -1.90
C ILE A 83 -1.68 11.70 -0.80
N GLY A 84 -1.63 10.95 0.31
CA GLY A 84 -2.45 11.21 1.48
C GLY A 84 -2.35 12.66 1.97
N SER A 85 -3.48 13.31 2.17
CA SER A 85 -3.60 14.71 2.58
C SER A 85 -4.77 14.90 3.55
N GLN A 86 -4.98 16.14 4.01
CA GLN A 86 -6.13 16.50 4.85
C GLN A 86 -7.47 16.50 4.09
N ARG A 87 -7.48 16.17 2.79
CA ARG A 87 -8.71 16.02 2.00
C ARG A 87 -9.55 14.87 2.58
N ARG A 88 -10.79 15.19 2.99
CA ARG A 88 -11.79 14.24 3.48
C ARG A 88 -12.53 13.58 2.31
N ILE A 89 -12.68 12.27 2.40
CA ILE A 89 -13.50 11.46 1.49
C ILE A 89 -14.97 11.85 1.71
N GLN A 90 -15.68 12.11 0.62
CA GLN A 90 -17.11 12.45 0.64
C GLN A 90 -17.95 11.25 0.23
N TYR A 91 -19.23 11.28 0.59
CA TYR A 91 -20.18 10.32 0.04
C TYR A 91 -20.27 10.50 -1.48
N GLY A 92 -20.15 9.40 -2.22
CA GLY A 92 -20.13 9.40 -3.69
C GLY A 92 -18.74 9.51 -4.31
N ASP A 93 -17.67 9.76 -3.53
CA ASP A 93 -16.30 9.72 -4.05
C ASP A 93 -15.90 8.30 -4.47
N ILE A 94 -15.21 8.19 -5.61
CA ILE A 94 -14.58 6.95 -6.06
C ILE A 94 -13.12 6.97 -5.62
N VAL A 95 -12.77 6.04 -4.74
CA VAL A 95 -11.44 5.93 -4.13
C VAL A 95 -10.67 4.78 -4.79
N LYS A 96 -9.53 5.08 -5.42
CA LYS A 96 -8.57 4.05 -5.87
C LYS A 96 -7.41 4.01 -4.89
N SER A 97 -7.27 2.88 -4.19
CA SER A 97 -6.16 2.61 -3.29
C SER A 97 -5.22 1.58 -3.93
N ARG A 98 -3.92 1.91 -4.02
CA ARG A 98 -2.89 0.96 -4.49
C ARG A 98 -1.94 0.64 -3.36
N LYS A 99 -1.75 -0.66 -3.10
CA LYS A 99 -0.79 -1.17 -2.11
C LYS A 99 0.35 -1.93 -2.78
N SER A 100 1.57 -1.74 -2.26
CA SER A 100 2.72 -2.62 -2.48
C SER A 100 3.48 -2.78 -1.17
N ALA A 101 3.82 -4.02 -0.81
CA ALA A 101 4.50 -4.37 0.43
C ALA A 101 5.82 -5.10 0.15
N VAL A 102 6.83 -4.85 0.97
CA VAL A 102 8.11 -5.58 0.96
C VAL A 102 8.38 -6.22 2.31
N GLY A 103 8.88 -7.45 2.31
CA GLY A 103 9.28 -8.15 3.54
C GLY A 103 10.47 -7.48 4.21
N LEU A 104 10.53 -7.58 5.55
CA LEU A 104 11.69 -7.09 6.31
C LEU A 104 12.91 -8.00 6.08
N PRO A 105 14.12 -7.45 5.89
CA PRO A 105 15.33 -8.26 5.80
C PRO A 105 15.51 -9.09 7.07
N GLY A 106 15.71 -10.40 6.90
CA GLY A 106 15.95 -11.34 8.01
C GLY A 106 14.73 -11.83 8.78
N ARG A 107 13.50 -11.45 8.41
CA ARG A 107 12.27 -11.98 9.01
C ARG A 107 11.32 -12.51 7.95
N THR A 108 11.04 -13.80 8.01
CA THR A 108 9.90 -14.40 7.30
C THR A 108 8.62 -13.75 7.83
N PRO A 109 7.69 -13.30 6.97
CA PRO A 109 6.38 -12.86 7.42
C PRO A 109 5.76 -13.98 8.26
N GLY A 110 5.45 -13.70 9.52
CA GLY A 110 4.89 -14.67 10.44
C GLY A 110 3.57 -15.23 9.90
N ILE A 111 3.47 -16.54 9.93
CA ILE A 111 2.23 -17.30 10.12
C ILE A 111 2.18 -17.69 11.59
#